data_AF-A0A941FR30-F1
#
_entry.id   AF-A0A941FR30-F1
#
_cell.length_a   1.000
_cell.length_b   1.000
_cell.length_c   1.000
_cell.angle_alpha   90.00
_cell.angle_beta   90.00
_cell.angle_gamma   90.00
#
_symmetry.space_group_name_H-M   'P 1'
#
loop_
_entity.id
_entity.type
_entity.pdbx_description
1 polymer ?
#
loop_
_entity_poly.entity_id
_entity_poly.type
_entity_poly.pdbx_seq_one_letter_code
_entity_poly.pdbx_strand_id
1 'polypeptide(L)'
;MNKEWLTNLVGKVLKVDRGGPESRTGLLLGVYDDHLSILTEQEGVIYYKTDHIKSITENVKKGFQFQLEIPKILLLKQLQLLKAY
;
A
#
# COMPACT_ATOMS: atom_id res chain seq x y z
N MET A 1 8.71 1.99 -16.02
CA MET A 1 8.71 2.88 -14.82
C MET A 1 9.97 2.61 -14.00
N ASN A 2 10.55 3.58 -13.29
CA ASN A 2 11.79 3.34 -12.52
C ASN A 2 11.48 2.56 -11.22
N LYS A 3 11.92 1.29 -11.16
CA LYS A 3 11.69 0.38 -10.02
C LYS A 3 12.36 0.86 -8.73
N GLU A 4 13.57 1.39 -8.80
CA GLU A 4 14.32 1.87 -7.64
C GLU A 4 13.61 3.05 -6.98
N TRP A 5 13.14 4.00 -7.79
CA TRP A 5 12.33 5.11 -7.31
C TRP A 5 11.03 4.63 -6.64
N LEU A 6 10.30 3.70 -7.25
CA LEU A 6 9.08 3.13 -6.67
C LEU A 6 9.34 2.40 -5.36
N THR A 7 10.46 1.68 -5.27
CA THR A 7 10.82 0.92 -4.07
C THR A 7 11.02 1.85 -2.87
N ASN A 8 11.55 3.06 -3.09
CA ASN A 8 11.68 4.10 -2.07
C ASN A 8 10.33 4.70 -1.60
N LEU A 9 9.23 4.35 -2.27
CA LEU A 9 7.87 4.77 -1.91
C LEU A 9 7.10 3.67 -1.18
N VAL A 10 7.67 2.49 -0.97
CA VAL A 10 7.02 1.42 -0.19
C VAL A 10 6.71 1.92 1.21
N GLY A 11 5.50 1.68 1.69
CA GLY A 11 4.98 2.21 2.95
C GLY A 11 4.41 3.62 2.86
N LYS A 12 4.40 4.26 1.69
CA LYS A 12 3.76 5.57 1.47
C LYS A 12 2.41 5.45 0.79
N VAL A 13 1.58 6.46 0.97
CA VAL A 13 0.29 6.58 0.26
C VAL A 13 0.53 7.15 -1.12
N LEU A 14 0.12 6.41 -2.13
CA LEU A 14 0.22 6.81 -3.52
C LEU A 14 -1.18 6.91 -4.13
N LYS A 15 -1.32 7.81 -5.09
CA LYS A 15 -2.42 7.80 -6.05
C LYS A 15 -1.91 7.23 -7.36
N VAL A 16 -2.45 6.06 -7.73
CA VAL A 16 -2.22 5.41 -9.03
C VAL A 16 -3.32 5.88 -9.98
N ASP A 17 -2.88 6.46 -11.09
CA ASP A 17 -3.69 7.19 -12.06
C ASP A 17 -4.42 8.42 -11.50
N ARG A 18 -4.25 9.58 -12.16
CA ARG A 18 -4.78 10.86 -11.64
C ARG A 18 -6.30 10.98 -11.67
N GLY A 19 -6.99 10.18 -12.48
CA GLY A 19 -8.46 10.18 -12.60
C GLY A 19 -8.99 9.04 -13.46
N GLY A 20 -10.30 9.01 -13.68
CA GLY A 20 -10.99 7.93 -14.39
C GLY A 20 -11.37 6.75 -13.49
N PRO A 21 -12.11 5.77 -14.03
CA PRO A 21 -12.65 4.65 -13.27
C PRO A 21 -11.58 3.72 -12.69
N GLU A 22 -10.36 3.76 -13.22
CA GLU A 22 -9.21 2.95 -12.75
C GLU A 22 -8.34 3.65 -11.70
N SER A 23 -8.64 4.92 -11.39
CA SER A 23 -7.87 5.70 -10.41
C SER A 23 -8.07 5.15 -9.00
N ARG A 24 -6.98 4.89 -8.30
CA ARG A 24 -7.01 4.43 -6.90
C ARG A 24 -6.00 5.18 -6.05
N THR A 25 -6.33 5.32 -4.77
CA THR A 25 -5.41 5.83 -3.75
C THR A 25 -5.22 4.75 -2.70
N GLY A 26 -3.97 4.46 -2.36
CA GLY A 26 -3.66 3.35 -1.47
C GLY A 26 -2.24 3.37 -0.93
N LEU A 27 -1.99 2.58 0.11
CA LEU A 27 -0.67 2.34 0.67
C LEU A 27 0.11 1.40 -0.26
N LEU A 28 1.29 1.82 -0.73
CA LEU A 28 2.16 0.95 -1.51
C LEU A 28 2.76 -0.14 -0.62
N LEU A 29 2.37 -1.40 -0.85
CA LEU A 29 2.84 -2.55 -0.08
C LEU A 29 4.14 -3.15 -0.64
N GLY A 30 4.34 -3.07 -1.96
CA GLY A 30 5.47 -3.71 -2.61
C GLY A 30 5.54 -3.40 -4.10
N VAL A 31 6.75 -3.53 -4.64
CA VAL A 31 7.09 -3.29 -6.04
C VAL A 31 7.85 -4.51 -6.56
N TYR A 32 7.35 -5.08 -7.63
CA TYR A 32 7.90 -6.28 -8.28
C TYR A 32 8.39 -5.91 -9.68
N ASP A 33 8.79 -6.91 -10.47
CA ASP A 33 9.37 -6.66 -11.79
C ASP A 33 8.33 -6.15 -12.81
N ASP A 34 7.11 -6.67 -12.77
CA ASP A 34 6.05 -6.37 -13.74
C ASP A 34 4.81 -5.71 -13.12
N HIS A 35 4.76 -5.60 -11.79
CA HIS A 35 3.60 -5.06 -11.09
C HIS A 35 3.96 -4.41 -9.75
N LEU A 36 3.00 -3.68 -9.19
CA LEU A 36 3.03 -3.19 -7.82
C LEU A 36 1.72 -3.54 -7.12
N SER A 37 1.75 -3.59 -5.80
CA SER A 37 0.57 -3.86 -4.99
C SER A 37 0.27 -2.69 -4.07
N ILE A 38 -0.96 -2.18 -4.10
CA ILE A 38 -1.43 -1.15 -3.16
C ILE A 38 -2.58 -1.70 -2.31
N LEU A 39 -2.64 -1.30 -1.05
CA LEU A 39 -3.81 -1.48 -0.21
C LEU A 39 -4.73 -0.27 -0.37
N THR A 40 -5.95 -0.47 -0.85
CA THR A 40 -6.99 0.56 -0.91
C THR A 40 -8.00 0.39 0.22
N GLU A 41 -8.71 1.46 0.55
CA GLU A 41 -9.69 1.47 1.65
C GLU A 41 -10.93 0.62 1.34
N GLN A 42 -11.36 0.59 0.07
CA GLN A 42 -12.64 -0.01 -0.33
C GLN A 42 -12.51 -1.43 -0.88
N GLU A 43 -11.42 -1.73 -1.61
CA GLU A 43 -11.28 -2.98 -2.37
C GLU A 43 -10.16 -3.88 -1.80
N GLY A 44 -9.48 -3.44 -0.73
CA GLY A 44 -8.37 -4.19 -0.15
C GLY A 44 -7.12 -4.13 -1.04
N VAL A 45 -6.42 -5.26 -1.19
CA VAL A 45 -5.16 -5.29 -1.94
C VAL A 45 -5.42 -5.39 -3.44
N ILE A 46 -4.92 -4.40 -4.20
CA ILE A 46 -4.99 -4.34 -5.65
C ILE A 46 -3.60 -4.47 -6.24
N TYR A 47 -3.50 -5.22 -7.34
CA TYR A 47 -2.27 -5.41 -8.11
C TYR A 47 -2.36 -4.65 -9.44
N TYR A 48 -1.38 -3.79 -9.70
CA TYR A 48 -1.27 -3.03 -10.94
C TYR A 48 -0.08 -3.51 -11.74
N LYS A 49 -0.31 -3.92 -12.99
CA LYS A 49 0.79 -4.05 -13.95
C LYS A 49 1.43 -2.69 -14.19
N THR A 50 2.75 -2.60 -14.05
CA THR A 50 3.47 -1.33 -14.20
C THR A 50 3.32 -0.73 -15.58
N ASP A 51 3.09 -1.56 -16.60
CA ASP A 51 2.92 -1.15 -18.00
C ASP A 51 1.58 -0.47 -18.28
N HIS A 52 0.58 -0.65 -17.41
CA HIS A 52 -0.75 -0.03 -17.56
C HIS A 52 -0.90 1.25 -16.74
N ILE A 53 0.05 1.54 -15.85
CA ILE A 53 -0.01 2.72 -14.99
C ILE A 53 0.41 3.96 -15.79
N LYS A 54 -0.47 4.95 -15.84
CA LYS A 54 -0.24 6.21 -16.57
C LYS A 54 0.41 7.27 -15.69
N SER A 55 0.18 7.21 -14.38
CA SER A 55 0.76 8.16 -13.43
C SER A 55 0.77 7.65 -12.00
N ILE A 56 1.79 8.05 -11.23
CA ILE A 56 1.88 7.82 -9.79
C ILE A 56 2.17 9.15 -9.12
N THR A 57 1.42 9.46 -8.07
CA THR A 57 1.65 10.66 -7.25
C THR A 57 1.72 10.28 -5.79
N GLU A 58 2.80 10.67 -5.12
CA GLU A 58 2.91 10.55 -3.66
C GLU A 58 1.91 11.49 -3.00
N ASN A 59 1.02 10.94 -2.19
CA ASN A 59 0.01 11.71 -1.48
C ASN A 59 0.49 12.07 -0.08
N VAL A 60 1.20 13.18 0.02
CA VAL A 60 1.82 13.66 1.26
C VAL A 60 0.81 14.31 2.24
N LYS A 61 -0.41 14.63 1.76
CA LYS A 61 -1.37 15.48 2.50
C LYS A 61 -2.38 14.70 3.34
N LYS A 62 -2.52 13.39 3.11
CA LYS A 62 -3.43 12.53 3.87
C LYS A 62 -2.71 11.25 4.26
N GLY A 63 -2.56 11.02 5.57
CA GLY A 63 -2.21 9.69 6.06
C GLY A 63 -3.26 8.67 5.62
N PHE A 64 -2.86 7.41 5.44
CA PHE A 64 -3.79 6.34 5.12
C PHE A 64 -4.58 5.97 6.37
N GLN A 65 -5.84 6.35 6.44
CA GLN A 65 -6.72 5.92 7.54
C GLN A 65 -7.33 4.58 7.16
N PHE A 66 -6.71 3.49 7.59
CA PHE A 66 -7.37 2.19 7.56
C PHE A 66 -8.04 1.97 8.91
N GLN A 67 -9.34 1.64 8.92
CA GLN A 67 -9.97 1.03 10.09
C GLN A 67 -9.52 -0.43 10.16
N LEU A 68 -8.24 -0.65 10.48
CA LEU A 68 -7.76 -1.99 10.80
C LEU A 68 -8.34 -2.31 12.18
N GLU A 69 -9.45 -3.02 12.23
CA GLU A 69 -9.75 -3.83 13.41
C GLU A 69 -8.68 -4.90 13.49
N ILE A 70 -7.53 -4.56 14.09
CA ILE A 70 -6.49 -5.55 14.37
C ILE A 70 -7.15 -6.60 15.25
N PRO A 71 -7.30 -7.85 14.78
CA PRO A 71 -7.91 -8.88 15.58
C PRO A 71 -7.11 -9.00 16.88
N LYS A 72 -7.76 -8.91 18.05
CA LYS A 72 -7.08 -8.97 19.37
C LYS A 72 -6.06 -10.11 19.47
N ILE A 73 -6.29 -11.21 18.76
CA ILE A 73 -5.40 -12.36 18.69
C ILE A 73 -3.99 -12.03 18.16
N LEU A 74 -3.86 -11.05 17.26
CA LEU A 74 -2.56 -10.62 16.72
C LEU A 74 -1.76 -9.82 17.75
N LEU A 75 -2.42 -8.99 18.56
CA LEU A 75 -1.83 -8.25 19.68
C LEU A 75 -1.35 -9.20 20.80
N LEU A 76 -2.14 -10.23 21.10
CA LEU A 76 -1.80 -11.23 22.11
C LEU A 76 -0.51 -12.00 21.77
N LYS A 77 -0.27 -12.30 20.49
CA LYS A 77 0.97 -12.96 20.05
C LYS A 77 2.23 -12.10 20.27
N GLN A 78 2.16 -10.79 20.00
CA GLN A 78 3.30 -9.89 20.25
C GLN A 78 3.60 -9.76 21.75
N LEU A 79 2.58 -9.66 22.60
CA LEU A 79 2.76 -9.62 24.05
C LEU A 79 3.34 -10.94 24.60
N GLN A 80 2.97 -12.08 24.03
CA GLN A 80 3.55 -13.37 24.39
C GLN A 80 5.01 -13.48 23.96
N LEU A 81 5.37 -12.98 22.78
CA LEU A 81 6.75 -12.93 22.31
C LEU A 81 7.64 -12.01 23.16
N LEU A 82 7.12 -10.86 23.58
CA LEU A 82 7.85 -9.92 24.45
C LEU A 82 8.01 -10.42 25.89
N LYS A 83 7.16 -11.34 26.35
CA LYS A 83 7.27 -12.00 27.66
C LYS A 83 8.16 -13.26 27.63
N ALA A 84 8.60 -13.68 26.45
CA ALA A 84 9.45 -14.86 26.24
C ALA A 84 10.95 -14.51 26.14
N TYR A 85 11.31 -13.24 26.33
CA TYR A 85 12.67 -12.73 26.51
C TYR A 85 12.78 -12.07 27.88
#